data_AF-A0A6B2DF77-F1
#
_entry.id   AF-A0A6B2DF77-F1
#
_cell.length_a   1.000
_cell.length_b   1.000
_cell.length_c   1.000
_cell.angle_alpha   90.00
_cell.angle_beta   90.00
_cell.angle_gamma   90.00
#
_symmetry.space_group_name_H-M   'P 1'
#
loop_
_entity.id
_entity.type
_entity.pdbx_description
1 polymer ?
#
loop_
_entity_poly.entity_id
_entity_poly.type
_entity_poly.pdbx_seq_one_letter_code
_entity_poly.pdbx_strand_id
1 'polypeptide(L)'
;GGRGGLAALRDTWQPGPGPLAEAQAILADAGLPGRPKVWRNRLTQGNLQLRYGRDARWYRFTRSGTEWRMDGPPSASPVDLAY
;
A
#
# COMPACT_ATOMS: atom_id res chain seq x y z
N GLY A 1 12.25 19.63 -17.23
CA GLY A 1 12.47 20.14 -15.86
C GLY A 1 11.41 19.58 -14.95
N GLY A 2 11.75 18.54 -14.19
CA GLY A 2 10.84 17.92 -13.24
C GLY A 2 10.86 18.66 -11.91
N ARG A 3 9.75 19.32 -11.55
CA ARG A 3 9.44 19.80 -10.21
C ARG A 3 7.93 19.79 -10.06
N GLY A 4 7.44 19.04 -9.08
CA GLY A 4 6.01 18.83 -8.88
C GLY A 4 5.67 17.60 -8.03
N GLY A 5 6.66 16.77 -7.66
CA GLY A 5 6.53 15.93 -6.47
C GLY A 5 6.87 16.79 -5.26
N LEU A 6 6.12 16.64 -4.15
CA LEU A 6 6.31 17.27 -2.82
C LEU A 6 5.33 18.38 -2.41
N ALA A 7 4.04 18.29 -2.78
CA ALA A 7 2.99 19.12 -2.17
C ALA A 7 1.72 18.37 -1.72
N ALA A 8 1.77 17.03 -1.59
CA ALA A 8 0.60 16.24 -1.15
C ALA A 8 0.68 15.80 0.33
N LEU A 9 1.48 16.49 1.15
CA LEU A 9 1.51 16.30 2.61
C LEU A 9 0.77 17.46 3.27
N ARG A 10 -0.54 17.31 3.52
CA ARG A 10 -1.35 17.92 4.61
C ARG A 10 -2.84 17.94 4.30
N ASP A 11 -3.40 16.83 3.84
CA ASP A 11 -4.83 16.61 4.02
C ASP A 11 -5.02 15.16 4.47
N THR A 12 -5.58 14.99 5.66
CA THR A 12 -5.74 13.72 6.37
C THR A 12 -6.86 12.92 5.72
N TRP A 13 -6.66 12.56 4.45
CA TRP A 13 -7.57 11.67 3.74
C TRP A 13 -7.43 10.28 4.36
N GLN A 14 -8.44 9.89 5.11
CA GLN A 14 -8.64 8.53 5.58
C GLN A 14 -9.60 7.87 4.60
N PRO A 15 -9.20 6.84 3.85
CA PRO A 15 -10.18 6.01 3.17
C PRO A 15 -11.16 5.44 4.21
N GLY A 16 -12.42 5.25 3.85
CA GLY A 16 -13.35 4.51 4.72
C GLY A 16 -12.73 3.15 5.13
N PRO A 17 -13.14 2.53 6.24
CA PRO A 17 -12.46 1.35 6.78
C PRO A 17 -12.48 0.12 5.85
N GLY A 18 -13.36 0.07 4.86
CA GLY A 18 -13.58 -1.08 3.97
C GLY A 18 -12.33 -1.55 3.21
N PRO A 19 -11.73 -0.72 2.32
CA PRO A 19 -10.61 -1.15 1.49
C PRO A 19 -9.40 -1.64 2.29
N LEU A 20 -9.10 -1.00 3.44
CA LEU A 20 -7.95 -1.41 4.25
C LEU A 20 -8.19 -2.73 4.98
N ALA A 21 -9.40 -2.95 5.50
CA ALA A 21 -9.76 -4.21 6.16
C ALA A 21 -9.76 -5.38 5.17
N GLU A 22 -10.29 -5.18 3.97
CA GLU A 22 -10.26 -6.16 2.89
C GLU A 22 -8.82 -6.52 2.50
N ALA A 23 -7.99 -5.51 2.21
CA ALA A 23 -6.59 -5.74 1.86
C ALA A 23 -5.81 -6.41 3.02
N GLN A 24 -6.12 -6.06 4.27
CA GLN A 24 -5.51 -6.71 5.44
C GLN A 24 -5.82 -8.19 5.50
N ALA A 25 -7.07 -8.60 5.24
CA ALA A 25 -7.46 -10.00 5.18
C ALA A 25 -6.73 -10.73 4.04
N ILE A 26 -6.67 -10.12 2.85
CA ILE A 26 -5.98 -10.69 1.68
C ILE A 26 -4.49 -10.91 1.97
N LEU A 27 -3.79 -9.92 2.55
CA LEU A 27 -2.37 -10.07 2.90
C LEU A 27 -2.14 -11.12 3.99
N ALA A 28 -3.07 -11.25 4.94
CA ALA A 28 -2.99 -12.27 5.97
C ALA A 28 -3.08 -13.69 5.38
N ASP A 29 -3.79 -13.86 4.27
CA ASP A 29 -3.96 -15.13 3.55
C ASP A 29 -2.84 -15.40 2.51
N ALA A 30 -2.15 -14.36 2.03
CA ALA A 30 -1.11 -14.43 1.00
C ALA A 30 0.17 -15.22 1.39
N GLY A 31 0.23 -15.84 2.57
CA GLY A 31 1.35 -16.68 3.00
C GLY A 31 2.65 -15.93 3.32
N LEU A 32 2.63 -14.59 3.37
CA LEU A 32 3.79 -13.77 3.70
C LEU A 32 4.12 -13.85 5.20
N PRO A 33 5.41 -13.77 5.60
CA PRO A 33 5.79 -13.87 7.00
C PRO A 33 5.23 -12.72 7.86
N GLY A 34 4.70 -13.07 9.02
CA GLY A 34 4.16 -12.13 10.01
C GLY A 34 2.68 -11.80 9.79
N ARG A 35 2.18 -10.80 10.53
CA ARG A 35 0.81 -10.29 10.38
C ARG A 35 0.82 -8.93 9.67
N PRO A 36 -0.17 -8.65 8.81
CA PRO A 36 -0.28 -7.37 8.14
C PRO A 36 -0.61 -6.27 9.16
N LYS A 37 0.16 -5.19 9.10
CA LYS A 37 -0.01 -4.01 9.96
C LYS A 37 -0.56 -2.84 9.17
N VAL A 38 -1.67 -2.28 9.64
CA VAL A 38 -2.29 -1.08 9.07
C VAL A 38 -1.73 0.17 9.75
N TRP A 39 -1.31 1.16 8.95
CA TRP A 39 -0.98 2.49 9.43
C TRP A 39 -1.40 3.57 8.43
N ARG A 40 -2.39 4.38 8.80
CA ARG A 40 -3.06 5.34 7.89
C ARG A 40 -3.55 4.62 6.64
N ASN A 41 -3.02 4.95 5.46
CA ASN A 41 -3.35 4.35 4.17
C ASN A 41 -2.36 3.26 3.73
N ARG A 42 -1.59 2.69 4.66
CA ARG A 42 -0.53 1.71 4.37
C ARG A 42 -0.81 0.40 5.06
N LEU A 43 -0.51 -0.69 4.37
CA LEU A 43 -0.60 -2.05 4.86
C LEU A 43 0.76 -2.72 4.66
N THR A 44 1.41 -3.17 5.72
CA THR A 44 2.78 -3.73 5.65
C THR A 44 2.83 -5.15 6.21
N GLN A 45 3.41 -6.09 5.47
CA GLN A 45 3.69 -7.46 5.91
C GLN A 45 5.05 -7.90 5.37
N GLY A 46 6.00 -8.19 6.27
CA GLY A 46 7.39 -8.49 5.90
C GLY A 46 8.01 -7.37 5.04
N ASN A 47 8.41 -7.74 3.82
CA ASN A 47 9.03 -6.84 2.84
C ASN A 47 8.05 -6.30 1.78
N LEU A 48 6.74 -6.52 1.98
CA LEU A 48 5.67 -5.99 1.14
C LEU A 48 4.95 -4.85 1.87
N GLN A 49 4.69 -3.76 1.14
CA GLN A 49 3.82 -2.68 1.60
C GLN A 49 2.86 -2.27 0.50
N LEU A 50 1.56 -2.36 0.75
CA LEU A 50 0.53 -1.76 -0.09
C LEU A 50 0.18 -0.37 0.42
N ARG A 51 -0.02 0.58 -0.49
CA ARG A 51 -0.50 1.93 -0.17
C ARG A 51 -1.76 2.24 -0.97
N TYR A 52 -2.80 2.65 -0.28
CA TYR A 52 -4.04 3.08 -0.93
C TYR A 52 -3.98 4.58 -1.26
N GLY A 53 -4.16 4.91 -2.53
CA GLY A 53 -4.14 6.28 -3.04
C GLY A 53 -5.54 6.88 -3.16
N ARG A 54 -5.61 8.22 -3.22
CA ARG A 54 -6.86 9.00 -3.33
C ARG A 54 -7.65 8.72 -4.62
N ASP A 55 -6.96 8.17 -5.59
CA ASP A 55 -7.46 7.70 -6.88
C ASP A 55 -8.14 6.33 -6.81
N ALA A 56 -8.39 5.82 -5.59
CA ALA A 56 -8.95 4.48 -5.34
C ALA A 56 -8.11 3.36 -5.96
N ARG A 57 -6.79 3.55 -5.99
CA ARG A 57 -5.82 2.55 -6.46
C ARG A 57 -4.86 2.15 -5.36
N TRP A 58 -4.37 0.94 -5.48
CA TRP A 58 -3.35 0.34 -4.68
C TRP A 58 -2.01 0.39 -5.38
N TYR A 59 -0.99 0.70 -4.59
CA TYR A 59 0.39 0.79 -5.05
C TYR A 59 1.21 -0.21 -4.25
N ARG A 60 1.86 -1.14 -4.95
CA ARG A 60 2.73 -2.14 -4.36
C ARG A 60 4.12 -1.56 -4.16
N PHE A 61 4.69 -1.81 -2.99
CA PHE A 61 6.07 -1.46 -2.68
C PHE A 61 6.79 -2.68 -2.09
N THR A 62 8.01 -2.91 -2.56
CA THR A 62 8.92 -3.90 -1.99
C THR A 62 10.06 -3.20 -1.27
N ARG A 63 10.54 -3.84 -0.19
CA ARG A 63 11.65 -3.31 0.61
C ARG A 63 12.98 -3.76 0.02
N SER A 64 13.83 -2.81 -0.34
CA SER A 64 15.21 -3.02 -0.79
C SER A 64 16.15 -2.34 0.22
N GLY A 65 16.66 -3.13 1.17
CA GLY A 65 17.43 -2.59 2.30
C GLY A 65 16.57 -1.74 3.25
N THR A 66 16.85 -0.45 3.34
CA THR A 66 16.09 0.51 4.16
C THR A 66 15.01 1.26 3.36
N GLU A 67 14.99 1.12 2.05
CA GLU A 67 14.11 1.88 1.17
C GLU A 67 12.92 1.05 0.65
N TRP A 68 11.80 1.73 0.46
CA TRP A 68 10.60 1.17 -0.19
C TRP A 68 10.55 1.65 -1.63
N ARG A 69 10.57 0.72 -2.58
CA ARG A 69 10.46 1.04 -4.01
C ARG A 69 9.14 0.55 -4.57
N MET A 70 8.53 1.35 -5.43
CA MET A 70 7.31 0.96 -6.12
C MET A 70 7.62 -0.24 -7.02
N ASP A 71 6.75 -1.24 -6.97
CA ASP A 71 6.92 -2.53 -7.63
C ASP A 71 5.72 -2.74 -8.55
N GLY A 72 5.90 -2.44 -9.84
CA GLY A 72 4.84 -2.57 -10.85
C GLY A 72 3.82 -1.43 -10.87
N PRO A 73 2.83 -1.53 -11.79
CA PRO A 73 1.78 -0.53 -11.95
C PRO A 73 0.77 -0.56 -10.80
N PRO A 74 0.06 0.55 -10.54
CA PRO A 74 -1.03 0.55 -9.58
C PRO A 74 -2.21 -0.31 -10.05
N SER A 75 -2.90 -0.98 -9.11
CA SER A 75 -4.13 -1.75 -9.39
C SER A 75 -5.33 -1.17 -8.65
N ALA A 76 -6.54 -1.37 -9.17
CA ALA A 76 -7.77 -1.09 -8.44
C ALA A 76 -8.01 -2.10 -7.31
N SER A 77 -7.48 -3.32 -7.41
CA SER A 77 -7.66 -4.38 -6.43
C SER A 77 -6.36 -4.71 -5.68
N PRO A 78 -6.40 -4.89 -4.35
CA PRO A 78 -5.22 -5.29 -3.59
C PRO A 78 -4.81 -6.75 -3.87
N VAL A 79 -5.72 -7.59 -4.38
CA VAL A 79 -5.43 -9.00 -4.71
C VAL A 79 -4.37 -9.12 -5.82
N ASP A 80 -4.44 -8.24 -6.82
CA ASP A 80 -3.49 -8.22 -7.94
C ASP A 80 -2.07 -7.85 -7.50
N LEU A 81 -1.93 -7.34 -6.27
CA LEU A 81 -0.67 -6.88 -5.71
C LEU A 81 -0.21 -7.72 -4.53
N ALA A 82 -0.99 -8.71 -4.08
CA ALA A 82 -0.66 -9.56 -2.94
C ALA A 82 0.08 -10.86 -3.34
N TYR A 83 -0.17 -11.36 -4.55
CA TYR A 83 0.47 -12.53 -5.16
C TYR A 83 1.57 -12.12 -6.15
#